data_AF-A0A914INR4-F1
#
_entry.id   AF-A0A914INR4-F1
#
_cell.length_a   1.000
_cell.length_b   1.000
_cell.length_c   1.000
_cell.angle_alpha   90.00
_cell.angle_beta   90.00
_cell.angle_gamma   90.00
#
_symmetry.space_group_name_H-M   'P 1'
#
loop_
_entity.id
_entity.type
_entity.pdbx_description
1 polymer ?
#
loop_
_entity_poly.entity_id
_entity_poly.type
_entity_poly.pdbx_seq_one_letter_code
_entity_poly.pdbx_strand_id
1 'polypeptide(L)'
;MLNVWDLGVVTCSQLGFSGLGWLFFMKQLFKHYEVRQRVVQMIFSVTFALSCTMFELIIFEILDILKPESRMQTWRFALYAMLWILIVFLPLYFSYSCVKSTCN
;
A
#
# COMPACT_ATOMS: atom_id res chain seq x y z
N MET A 1 8.28 9.24 22.99
CA MET A 1 7.06 8.44 23.23
C MET A 1 6.10 8.72 22.08
N LEU A 2 5.66 7.68 21.37
CA LEU A 2 4.64 7.80 20.34
C LEU A 2 3.36 8.35 21.00
N ASN A 3 2.89 9.50 20.55
CA ASN A 3 1.60 10.01 20.98
C ASN A 3 0.50 9.21 20.27
N VAL A 4 -0.45 8.68 21.03
CA VAL A 4 -1.64 8.01 20.48
C VAL A 4 -2.43 8.95 19.56
N TRP A 5 -2.31 10.26 19.78
CA TRP A 5 -3.00 11.27 18.98
C TRP A 5 -2.46 11.39 17.55
N ASP A 6 -1.14 11.47 17.40
CA ASP A 6 -0.46 11.43 16.12
C ASP A 6 -0.77 10.12 15.36
N LEU A 7 -0.79 8.98 16.06
CA LEU A 7 -1.14 7.68 15.46
C LEU A 7 -2.61 7.62 15.03
N GLY A 8 -3.51 8.20 15.82
CA GLY A 8 -4.95 8.23 15.54
C GLY A 8 -5.27 9.06 14.29
N VAL A 9 -4.63 10.22 14.14
CA VAL A 9 -4.80 11.08 12.95
C VAL A 9 -4.33 10.35 11.70
N VAL A 10 -3.12 9.79 11.73
CA VAL A 10 -2.54 9.04 10.60
C VAL A 10 -3.41 7.83 10.27
N THR A 11 -3.84 7.05 11.26
CA THR A 11 -4.65 5.85 11.00
C THR A 11 -6.03 6.20 10.42
N CYS A 12 -6.65 7.28 10.89
CA CYS A 12 -7.98 7.69 10.42
C CYS A 12 -7.94 8.18 8.96
N SER A 13 -6.94 9.00 8.62
CA SER A 13 -6.74 9.51 7.26
C SER A 13 -6.32 8.40 6.30
N GLN A 14 -5.42 7.52 6.74
CA GLN A 14 -5.03 6.30 6.03
C GLN A 14 -6.22 5.40 5.70
N LEU A 15 -7.13 5.15 6.65
CA LEU A 15 -8.31 4.30 6.43
C LEU A 15 -9.31 4.96 5.46
N GLY A 16 -9.45 6.28 5.52
CA GLY A 16 -10.29 7.03 4.56
C GLY A 16 -9.76 6.92 3.13
N PHE A 17 -8.48 7.26 2.93
CA PHE A 17 -7.85 7.21 1.61
C PHE A 17 -7.69 5.79 1.07
N SER A 18 -7.25 4.85 1.91
CA SER A 18 -7.10 3.45 1.52
C SER A 18 -8.46 2.78 1.28
N GLY A 19 -9.50 3.17 2.02
CA GLY A 19 -10.85 2.66 1.85
C GLY A 19 -11.50 3.13 0.54
N LEU A 20 -11.34 4.41 0.20
CA LEU A 20 -11.78 4.95 -1.10
C LEU A 20 -11.01 4.31 -2.26
N GLY A 21 -9.69 4.17 -2.11
CA GLY A 21 -8.84 3.47 -3.06
C GLY A 21 -9.27 2.02 -3.29
N TRP A 22 -9.52 1.28 -2.21
CA TRP A 22 -10.00 -0.10 -2.25
C TRP A 22 -11.38 -0.23 -2.89
N LEU A 23 -12.34 0.64 -2.53
CA LEU A 23 -13.69 0.64 -3.12
C LEU A 23 -13.67 0.96 -4.61
N PHE A 24 -12.84 1.91 -5.03
CA PHE A 24 -12.65 2.26 -6.43
C PHE A 24 -12.01 1.11 -7.21
N PHE A 25 -10.97 0.48 -6.65
CA PHE A 25 -10.33 -0.70 -7.23
C PHE A 25 -11.27 -1.90 -7.35
N MET A 26 -12.06 -2.15 -6.31
CA MET A 26 -13.07 -3.21 -6.29
C MET A 26 -14.11 -3.03 -7.39
N LYS A 27 -14.52 -1.79 -7.70
CA LYS A 27 -15.50 -1.51 -8.76
C LYS A 27 -14.91 -1.48 -10.17
N GLN A 28 -13.70 -0.96 -10.36
CA GLN A 28 -13.11 -0.79 -11.69
C GLN A 28 -12.26 -1.98 -12.16
N LEU A 29 -11.50 -2.63 -11.27
CA LEU A 29 -10.56 -3.66 -11.69
C LEU A 29 -11.20 -5.06 -11.75
N PHE A 30 -12.13 -5.38 -10.85
CA PHE A 30 -12.73 -6.72 -10.77
C PHE A 30 -13.86 -6.96 -11.76
N LYS A 31 -14.43 -5.90 -12.36
CA LYS A 31 -15.57 -6.02 -13.28
C LYS A 31 -15.24 -6.81 -14.56
N HIS A 32 -13.95 -6.96 -14.90
CA HIS A 32 -13.48 -7.73 -16.06
C HIS A 32 -12.36 -8.74 -15.74
N TYR A 33 -12.07 -9.02 -14.46
CA TYR A 33 -11.00 -9.94 -14.06
C TYR A 33 -11.54 -11.36 -13.83
N GLU A 34 -12.01 -11.99 -14.91
CA GLU A 34 -12.60 -13.33 -14.92
C GLU A 34 -11.56 -14.47 -14.92
N VAL A 35 -10.25 -14.18 -14.80
CA VAL A 35 -9.18 -15.20 -14.88
C VAL A 35 -8.11 -15.09 -13.76
N ARG A 36 -8.28 -15.98 -12.77
CA ARG A 36 -7.29 -16.88 -12.11
C ARG A 36 -6.26 -16.45 -11.05
N GLN A 37 -6.04 -15.20 -10.59
CA GLN A 37 -5.13 -14.99 -9.42
C GLN A 37 -5.51 -13.82 -8.47
N ARG A 38 -6.31 -14.10 -7.43
CA ARG A 38 -6.66 -13.14 -6.34
C ARG A 38 -5.45 -12.51 -5.64
N VAL A 39 -4.29 -13.18 -5.67
CA VAL A 39 -3.08 -12.76 -4.95
C VAL A 39 -2.47 -11.48 -5.53
N VAL A 40 -2.46 -11.31 -6.86
CA VAL A 40 -1.92 -10.10 -7.53
C VAL A 40 -2.68 -8.87 -7.15
N GLN A 41 -3.99 -9.05 -7.08
CA GLN A 41 -4.91 -7.96 -6.83
C GLN A 41 -4.77 -7.44 -5.41
N MET A 42 -4.58 -8.35 -4.45
CA MET A 42 -4.21 -8.01 -3.09
C MET A 42 -2.87 -7.26 -3.04
N ILE A 43 -1.83 -7.75 -3.73
CA ILE A 43 -0.51 -7.11 -3.78
C ILE A 43 -0.59 -5.70 -4.37
N PHE A 44 -1.36 -5.54 -5.45
CA PHE A 44 -1.54 -4.25 -6.10
C PHE A 44 -2.25 -3.27 -5.17
N SER A 45 -3.36 -3.68 -4.55
CA SER A 45 -4.11 -2.84 -3.62
C SER A 45 -3.28 -2.46 -2.38
N VAL A 46 -2.45 -3.38 -1.86
CA VAL A 46 -1.52 -3.08 -0.75
C VAL A 46 -0.44 -2.10 -1.20
N THR A 47 0.13 -2.27 -2.40
CA THR A 47 1.13 -1.35 -2.95
C THR A 47 0.54 0.04 -3.15
N PHE A 48 -0.68 0.12 -3.65
CA PHE A 48 -1.42 1.37 -3.81
C PHE A 48 -1.70 2.05 -2.46
N ALA A 49 -2.17 1.28 -1.46
CA ALA A 49 -2.40 1.79 -0.10
C ALA A 49 -1.11 2.36 0.51
N LEU A 50 0.03 1.68 0.33
CA LEU A 50 1.35 2.16 0.75
C LEU A 50 1.76 3.47 0.06
N SER A 51 1.46 3.61 -1.23
CA SER A 51 1.70 4.86 -1.96
C SER A 51 0.82 6.00 -1.42
N CYS A 52 -0.43 5.72 -1.07
CA CYS A 52 -1.29 6.69 -0.38
C CYS A 52 -0.73 7.09 0.98
N THR A 53 -0.18 6.14 1.77
CA THR A 53 0.52 6.43 3.03
C THR A 53 1.66 7.43 2.83
N MET A 54 2.47 7.24 1.80
CA MET A 54 3.59 8.14 1.48
C MET A 54 3.13 9.55 1.14
N PHE A 55 2.07 9.66 0.35
CA PHE A 55 1.51 10.95 -0.03
C PHE A 55 0.93 11.69 1.18
N GLU A 56 0.20 10.98 2.04
CA GLU A 56 -0.35 11.53 3.26
C GLU A 56 0.74 12.01 4.24
N LEU A 57 1.85 11.27 4.34
CA LEU A 57 3.04 11.68 5.10
C LEU A 57 3.68 12.98 4.57
N ILE A 58 3.72 13.15 3.24
CA ILE A 58 4.18 14.42 2.63
C ILE A 58 3.22 15.55 3.00
N ILE A 59 1.90 15.35 2.91
CA ILE A 59 0.92 16.39 3.26
C ILE A 59 1.07 16.79 4.74
N PHE A 60 1.23 15.83 5.64
CA PHE A 60 1.45 16.11 7.06
C PHE A 60 2.80 16.76 7.36
N GLU A 61 3.80 16.57 6.50
CA GLU A 61 5.06 17.33 6.56
C GLU A 61 4.84 18.80 6.19
N ILE A 62 4.10 19.09 5.12
CA ILE A 62 3.83 20.47 4.69
C ILE A 62 2.94 21.23 5.69
N LEU A 63 2.01 20.53 6.34
CA LEU A 63 1.10 21.12 7.33
C LEU A 63 1.72 21.27 8.73
N ASP A 64 2.92 20.74 8.96
CA ASP A 64 3.65 20.73 10.26
C ASP A 64 2.81 20.21 11.46
N ILE A 65 1.83 19.34 11.20
CA ILE A 65 0.93 18.80 12.22
C ILE A 65 1.62 17.70 13.06
N LEU A 66 2.63 17.03 12.50
CA LEU A 66 3.23 15.81 13.05
C LEU A 66 4.66 16.04 13.54
N LYS A 67 5.00 15.53 14.73
CA LYS A 67 6.36 15.63 15.30
C LYS A 67 7.42 14.99 14.38
N PRO A 68 8.62 15.61 14.23
CA PRO A 68 9.65 15.16 13.30
C PRO A 68 10.18 13.75 13.60
N GLU A 69 10.29 13.39 14.89
CA GLU A 69 10.75 12.07 15.33
C GLU A 69 9.80 10.94 14.89
N SER A 70 8.49 11.16 14.97
CA SER A 70 7.49 10.17 14.56
C SER A 70 7.43 10.04 13.04
N ARG A 71 7.63 11.14 12.32
CA ARG A 71 7.61 11.19 10.85
C ARG A 71 8.70 10.32 10.24
N MET A 72 9.94 10.47 10.73
CA MET A 72 11.10 9.80 10.17
C MET A 72 11.04 8.27 10.35
N GLN A 73 10.43 7.80 11.43
CA GLN A 73 10.23 6.37 11.65
C GLN A 73 9.14 5.79 10.75
N THR A 74 8.00 6.48 10.60
CA THR A 74 6.91 6.05 9.71
C THR A 74 7.35 6.06 8.24
N TRP A 75 8.11 7.06 7.82
CA TRP A 75 8.69 7.14 6.48
C TRP A 75 9.59 5.93 6.19
N ARG A 76 10.52 5.63 7.10
CA ARG A 76 11.43 4.48 6.95
C ARG A 76 10.68 3.16 6.86
N PHE A 77 9.67 2.98 7.71
CA PHE A 77 8.85 1.76 7.71
C PHE A 77 8.09 1.59 6.39
N ALA A 78 7.40 2.64 5.94
CA ALA A 78 6.62 2.59 4.72
C ALA A 78 7.51 2.44 3.47
N LEU A 79 8.69 3.08 3.43
CA LEU A 79 9.67 2.95 2.34
C LEU A 79 10.23 1.52 2.28
N TYR A 80 10.53 0.93 3.44
CA TYR A 80 11.02 -0.44 3.52
C TYR A 80 9.95 -1.45 3.10
N ALA A 81 8.70 -1.24 3.52
CA ALA A 81 7.59 -2.12 3.17
C ALA A 81 7.25 -2.09 1.66
N MET A 82 7.26 -0.92 1.02
CA MET A 82 7.03 -0.84 -0.45
C MET A 82 8.17 -1.49 -1.22
N LEU A 83 9.41 -1.28 -0.77
CA LEU A 83 10.59 -1.88 -1.39
C LEU A 83 10.55 -3.39 -1.28
N TRP A 84 10.18 -3.91 -0.11
CA TRP A 84 10.04 -5.34 0.12
C TRP A 84 8.96 -5.97 -0.79
N ILE A 85 7.79 -5.33 -0.90
CA ILE A 85 6.72 -5.81 -1.79
C ILE A 85 7.18 -5.80 -3.25
N LEU A 86 7.85 -4.74 -3.69
CA LEU A 86 8.31 -4.61 -5.07
C LEU A 86 9.43 -5.61 -5.40
N ILE A 87 10.40 -5.79 -4.51
CA ILE A 87 11.58 -6.63 -4.77
C ILE A 87 11.31 -8.11 -4.50
N VAL A 88 10.47 -8.45 -3.52
CA VAL A 88 10.25 -9.86 -3.15
C VAL A 88 8.97 -10.39 -3.78
N PHE A 89 7.84 -9.71 -3.59
CA PHE A 89 6.54 -10.24 -4.04
C PHE A 89 6.38 -10.17 -5.56
N LEU A 90 6.89 -9.12 -6.21
CA LEU A 90 6.76 -8.95 -7.66
C LEU A 90 7.49 -10.05 -8.47
N PRO A 91 8.79 -10.37 -8.23
CA PRO A 91 9.45 -11.43 -8.98
C PRO A 91 8.93 -12.82 -8.62
N LEU A 92 8.62 -13.10 -7.35
CA LEU A 92 7.99 -14.37 -6.97
C LEU A 92 6.69 -14.62 -7.73
N TYR A 93 5.89 -13.56 -7.92
CA TYR A 93 4.67 -13.65 -8.71
C TYR A 93 4.94 -13.84 -10.21
N PHE A 94 5.91 -13.11 -10.76
CA PHE A 94 6.27 -13.23 -12.18
C PHE A 94 6.76 -14.64 -12.52
N SER A 95 7.59 -15.23 -11.65
CA SER A 95 8.04 -16.62 -11.77
C SER A 95 6.88 -17.61 -11.68
N TYR A 96 5.95 -17.42 -10.72
CA TYR A 96 4.79 -18.30 -10.58
C TYR A 96 3.85 -18.25 -11.80
N SER A 97 3.62 -17.06 -12.35
CA SER A 97 2.83 -16.89 -13.58
C SER A 97 3.48 -17.56 -14.78
N CYS A 98 4.80 -17.40 -14.94
CA CYS A 98 5.54 -17.98 -16.05
C CYS A 98 5.51 -19.53 -16.02
N VAL A 99 5.76 -20.14 -14.85
CA VAL A 99 5.71 -21.60 -14.67
C VAL A 99 4.31 -22.16 -14.97
N LYS A 100 3.26 -21.46 -14.53
CA LYS A 100 1.88 -21.87 -14.78
C LYS A 100 1.54 -21.85 -16.28
N SER A 101 2.03 -20.87 -17.03
CA SER A 101 1.77 -20.74 -18.47
C SER A 101 2.51 -21.77 -19.33
N THR A 102 3.65 -22.30 -18.90
CA THR A 102 4.41 -23.32 -19.65
C THR A 102 3.90 -24.75 -19.43
N CYS A 103 3.19 -25.00 -18.34
CA CYS A 103 2.72 -26.34 -17.95
C CYS A 103 1.28 -26.66 -18.42
N ASN A 104 0.70 -25.83 -19.29
CA ASN A 104 -0.63 -25.99 -19.90
C ASN A 104 -0.52 -25.86 -21.42
#